data_AF-A0A1E4IL85-F1
#
_entry.id   AF-A0A1E4IL85-F1
#
_cell.length_a   1.000
_cell.length_b   1.000
_cell.length_c   1.000
_cell.angle_alpha   90.00
_cell.angle_beta   90.00
_cell.angle_gamma   90.00
#
_symmetry.space_group_name_H-M   'P 1'
#
loop_
_entity.id
_entity.type
_entity.pdbx_description
1 polymer ?
#
loop_
_entity_poly.entity_id
_entity_poly.type
_entity_poly.pdbx_seq_one_letter_code
_entity_poly.pdbx_strand_id
1 'polypeptide(L)'
;MPQERRNLYRILHVQPEAPLEVIRASYRTLMSTLRAHPDLGGDPDAAARINAAYAILSDPQRRRAYDLSLKAGPARRAASASSSRADAAAPAPAPAAAETFAVHDPAAWLADRACPFCRQPLPAAVAAQTRCAGCDSPLLRRPALERGELFGRRRSPRNARPIGATLRLPGLPGDHAVRLRDLSLGGFSLVSPVPAPVRGAMRVMTSGFDGVAVVVGCQRQADGWLLHGELLTLQLLRSQGVFVSAKA
;
A
#
# COMPACT_ATOMS: atom_id res chain seq x y z
N MET A 1 -36.83 5.08 7.60
CA MET A 1 -35.92 4.80 6.47
C MET A 1 -34.50 4.49 6.97
N PRO A 2 -34.11 3.21 7.22
CA PRO A 2 -32.87 2.88 7.94
C PRO A 2 -31.69 2.38 7.09
N GLN A 3 -31.78 2.33 5.75
CA GLN A 3 -30.72 1.82 4.88
C GLN A 3 -29.83 2.92 4.27
N GLU A 4 -30.29 4.17 4.24
CA GLU A 4 -29.56 5.28 3.61
C GLU A 4 -28.28 5.70 4.35
N ARG A 5 -28.17 5.41 5.65
CA ARG A 5 -26.98 5.73 6.48
C ARG A 5 -25.82 4.71 6.34
N ARG A 6 -25.97 3.66 5.53
CA ARG A 6 -25.00 2.54 5.45
C ARG A 6 -24.49 2.25 4.03
N ASN A 7 -24.91 3.03 3.03
CA ASN A 7 -24.43 2.84 1.67
C ASN A 7 -23.02 3.42 1.53
N LEU A 8 -22.05 2.55 1.20
CA LEU A 8 -20.64 2.91 1.08
C LEU A 8 -20.39 3.94 -0.02
N TYR A 9 -21.18 3.92 -1.10
CA TYR A 9 -21.09 4.89 -2.18
C TYR A 9 -21.47 6.29 -1.70
N ARG A 10 -22.49 6.39 -0.83
CA ARG A 10 -22.90 7.66 -0.23
C ARG A 10 -21.89 8.19 0.77
N ILE A 11 -21.25 7.31 1.55
CA ILE A 11 -20.17 7.70 2.47
C ILE A 11 -19.01 8.34 1.71
N LEU A 12 -18.71 7.83 0.51
CA LEU A 12 -17.69 8.40 -0.37
C LEU A 12 -18.23 9.46 -1.33
N HIS A 13 -19.50 9.89 -1.23
CA HIS A 13 -20.10 10.88 -2.15
C HIS A 13 -19.89 10.56 -3.65
N VAL A 14 -19.98 9.29 -4.02
CA VAL A 14 -19.83 8.80 -5.40
C VAL A 14 -21.04 7.99 -5.82
N GLN A 15 -21.26 7.86 -7.14
CA GLN A 15 -22.29 7.00 -7.69
C GLN A 15 -21.82 5.53 -7.81
N PRO A 16 -22.73 4.54 -7.77
CA PRO A 16 -22.38 3.13 -7.96
C PRO A 16 -21.67 2.81 -9.27
N GLU A 17 -21.83 3.63 -10.30
CA GLU A 17 -21.20 3.51 -11.61
C GLU A 17 -19.83 4.22 -11.67
N ALA A 18 -19.41 4.89 -10.60
CA ALA A 18 -18.20 5.70 -10.59
C ALA A 18 -16.95 4.83 -10.85
N PRO A 19 -16.03 5.25 -11.73
CA PRO A 19 -14.77 4.56 -11.95
C PRO A 19 -13.88 4.68 -10.71
N LEU A 20 -12.93 3.76 -10.58
CA LEU A 20 -12.03 3.68 -9.41
C LEU A 20 -11.26 5.00 -9.16
N GLU A 21 -10.93 5.74 -10.23
CA GLU A 21 -10.25 7.02 -10.13
C GLU A 21 -11.08 8.07 -9.39
N VAL A 22 -12.39 8.09 -9.62
CA VAL A 22 -13.35 9.00 -8.96
C VAL A 22 -13.51 8.62 -7.48
N ILE A 23 -13.54 7.32 -7.18
CA ILE A 23 -13.56 6.80 -5.79
C ILE A 23 -12.31 7.23 -5.04
N ARG A 24 -11.12 7.13 -5.66
CA ARG A 24 -9.84 7.58 -5.09
C ARG A 24 -9.77 9.09 -4.93
N ALA A 25 -10.28 9.85 -5.88
CA ALA A 25 -10.34 11.31 -5.79
C ALA A 25 -11.23 11.74 -4.62
N SER A 26 -12.44 11.19 -4.53
CA SER A 26 -13.39 11.55 -3.47
C SER A 26 -12.88 11.20 -2.08
N TYR A 27 -12.31 10.01 -1.89
CA TYR A 27 -11.68 9.60 -0.62
C TYR A 27 -10.60 10.60 -0.16
N ARG A 28 -9.72 11.04 -1.09
CA ARG A 28 -8.66 12.02 -0.79
C ARG A 28 -9.23 13.37 -0.40
N THR A 29 -10.27 13.84 -1.10
CA THR A 29 -10.93 15.11 -0.80
C THR A 29 -11.58 15.06 0.59
N LEU A 30 -12.38 14.03 0.88
CA LEU A 30 -13.07 13.88 2.16
C LEU A 30 -12.09 13.81 3.34
N MET A 31 -11.02 13.03 3.20
CA MET A 31 -9.99 12.92 4.25
C MET A 31 -9.18 14.21 4.41
N SER A 32 -9.02 15.01 3.35
CA SER A 32 -8.35 16.31 3.43
C SER A 32 -9.24 17.36 4.08
N THR A 33 -10.55 17.38 3.77
CA THR A 33 -11.52 18.29 4.38
C THR A 33 -11.62 18.06 5.89
N LEU A 34 -11.71 16.80 6.33
CA LEU A 34 -11.73 16.46 7.76
C LEU A 34 -10.45 16.87 8.52
N ARG A 35 -9.32 16.97 7.81
CA ARG A 35 -8.03 17.38 8.40
C ARG A 35 -7.83 18.90 8.41
N ALA A 36 -8.59 19.66 7.62
CA ALA A 36 -8.39 21.09 7.40
C ALA A 36 -9.27 21.98 8.29
N HIS A 37 -10.29 21.44 8.96
CA HIS A 37 -11.20 22.21 9.82
C HIS A 37 -10.88 22.00 11.31
N PRO A 38 -10.33 23.02 12.02
CA PRO A 38 -10.00 22.93 13.45
C PRO A 38 -11.23 22.94 14.37
N ASP A 39 -12.40 23.39 13.90
CA ASP A 39 -13.66 23.42 14.68
C ASP A 39 -14.39 22.06 14.75
N LEU A 40 -14.09 21.13 13.84
CA LEU A 40 -14.68 19.79 13.80
C LEU A 40 -13.67 18.74 14.25
N GLY A 41 -12.94 19.03 15.35
CA GLY A 41 -11.95 18.16 15.98
C GLY A 41 -12.20 16.68 15.67
N GLY A 42 -11.40 16.18 14.72
CA GLY A 42 -11.79 15.15 13.76
C GLY A 42 -12.62 14.04 14.39
N ASP A 43 -13.90 13.96 14.01
CA ASP A 43 -14.77 12.84 14.36
C ASP A 43 -14.08 11.54 13.89
N PRO A 44 -13.45 10.77 14.81
CA PRO A 44 -12.72 9.56 14.43
C PRO A 44 -13.67 8.56 13.78
N ASP A 45 -14.97 8.63 14.11
CA ASP A 45 -16.00 7.79 13.52
C ASP A 45 -16.29 8.18 12.06
N ALA A 46 -16.20 9.47 11.70
CA ALA A 46 -16.34 9.90 10.30
C ALA A 46 -15.16 9.42 9.45
N ALA A 47 -13.92 9.60 9.94
CA ALA A 47 -12.72 9.11 9.27
C ALA A 47 -12.72 7.58 9.13
N ALA A 48 -13.10 6.86 10.19
CA ALA A 48 -13.20 5.40 10.18
C ALA A 48 -14.24 4.91 9.16
N ARG A 49 -15.41 5.57 9.07
CA ARG A 49 -16.45 5.24 8.09
C ARG A 49 -15.97 5.44 6.65
N ILE A 50 -15.26 6.53 6.37
CA ILE A 50 -14.68 6.82 5.05
C ILE A 50 -13.61 5.78 4.67
N ASN A 51 -12.73 5.42 5.61
CA ASN A 51 -11.71 4.38 5.40
C ASN A 51 -12.34 3.01 5.11
N ALA A 52 -13.36 2.62 5.89
CA ALA A 52 -14.07 1.36 5.70
C ALA A 52 -14.77 1.28 4.33
N ALA A 53 -15.41 2.37 3.90
CA ALA A 53 -16.06 2.44 2.59
C ALA A 53 -15.03 2.34 1.46
N TYR A 54 -13.90 3.06 1.56
CA TYR A 54 -12.84 3.01 0.56
C TYR A 54 -12.19 1.63 0.46
N ALA A 55 -11.97 0.93 1.58
CA ALA A 55 -11.38 -0.41 1.59
C ALA A 55 -12.21 -1.47 0.84
N ILE A 56 -13.53 -1.27 0.74
CA ILE A 56 -14.44 -2.17 0.01
C ILE A 56 -14.60 -1.73 -1.44
N LEU A 57 -14.80 -0.43 -1.69
CA LEU A 57 -15.09 0.08 -3.02
C LEU A 57 -13.86 0.23 -3.92
N SER A 58 -12.65 0.26 -3.34
CA SER A 58 -11.40 0.33 -4.11
C SER A 58 -10.97 -1.00 -4.73
N ASP A 59 -11.47 -2.13 -4.21
CA ASP A 59 -11.19 -3.47 -4.70
C ASP A 59 -12.33 -3.94 -5.62
N PRO A 60 -12.08 -4.28 -6.90
CA PRO A 60 -13.12 -4.70 -7.84
C PRO A 60 -13.90 -5.95 -7.40
N GLN A 61 -13.26 -6.92 -6.76
CA GLN A 61 -13.91 -8.14 -6.29
C GLN A 61 -14.79 -7.85 -5.07
N ARG A 62 -14.29 -7.07 -4.11
CA ARG A 62 -15.06 -6.69 -2.91
C ARG A 62 -16.20 -5.75 -3.24
N ARG A 63 -15.99 -4.82 -4.18
CA ARG A 63 -17.03 -3.96 -4.74
C ARG A 63 -18.12 -4.79 -5.40
N ARG A 64 -17.76 -5.76 -6.24
CA ARG A 64 -18.74 -6.68 -6.86
C ARG A 64 -19.52 -7.48 -5.82
N ALA A 65 -18.86 -8.01 -4.80
CA ALA A 65 -19.53 -8.73 -3.71
C ALA A 65 -20.50 -7.82 -2.93
N TYR A 66 -20.09 -6.57 -2.68
CA TYR A 66 -20.94 -5.56 -2.07
C TYR A 66 -22.16 -5.21 -2.95
N ASP A 67 -21.96 -5.03 -4.26
CA ASP A 67 -23.04 -4.74 -5.21
C ASP A 67 -24.05 -5.89 -5.31
N LEU A 68 -23.58 -7.14 -5.22
CA LEU A 68 -24.44 -8.32 -5.14
C LEU A 68 -25.25 -8.34 -3.83
N SER A 69 -24.62 -7.98 -2.70
CA SER A 69 -25.31 -7.87 -1.41
C SER A 69 -26.36 -6.76 -1.35
N LEU A 70 -26.23 -5.72 -2.18
CA LEU A 70 -27.22 -4.65 -2.30
C LEU A 70 -28.44 -5.06 -3.14
N LYS A 71 -28.24 -5.95 -4.13
CA LYS A 71 -29.32 -6.47 -4.99
C LYS A 71 -30.12 -7.57 -4.31
N ALA A 72 -29.49 -8.35 -3.44
CA ALA A 72 -30.17 -9.25 -2.53
C ALA A 72 -30.74 -8.42 -1.36
N GLY A 73 -31.97 -7.90 -1.49
CA GLY A 73 -32.68 -7.22 -0.40
C GLY A 73 -32.74 -8.05 0.90
N PRO A 74 -33.12 -7.47 2.05
CA PRO A 74 -32.94 -8.11 3.35
C PRO A 74 -33.87 -9.32 3.53
N ALA A 75 -33.44 -10.48 3.04
CA ALA A 75 -33.97 -11.76 3.45
C ALA A 75 -33.48 -12.02 4.88
N ARG A 76 -34.46 -12.08 5.77
CA ARG A 76 -34.35 -12.22 7.23
C ARG A 76 -33.25 -13.17 7.70
N ARG A 77 -32.54 -12.75 8.75
CA ARG A 77 -31.75 -13.63 9.64
C ARG A 77 -32.65 -14.67 10.31
N ALA A 78 -32.20 -15.92 10.25
CA ALA A 78 -32.24 -16.91 11.32
C ALA A 78 -31.00 -17.81 11.05
N ALA A 79 -29.99 -17.85 11.93
CA ALA A 79 -29.80 -18.92 12.92
C ALA A 79 -29.90 -20.31 12.25
N SER A 80 -28.94 -21.22 12.29
CA SER A 80 -27.84 -21.47 13.22
C SER A 80 -27.08 -22.70 12.69
N ALA A 81 -25.80 -22.80 13.06
CA ALA A 81 -25.02 -24.00 13.36
C ALA A 81 -25.32 -25.34 12.65
N SER A 82 -24.21 -25.92 12.15
CA SER A 82 -23.87 -27.35 12.06
C SER A 82 -24.76 -28.27 11.22
N SER A 83 -24.19 -28.89 10.18
CA SER A 83 -23.46 -30.17 10.29
C SER A 83 -23.27 -30.83 8.92
N SER A 84 -22.02 -31.17 8.61
CA SER A 84 -21.53 -32.37 7.91
C SER A 84 -22.13 -32.90 6.58
N ARG A 85 -21.22 -32.90 5.58
CA ARG A 85 -20.73 -34.02 4.72
C ARG A 85 -21.34 -34.26 3.33
N ALA A 86 -20.38 -34.52 2.42
CA ALA A 86 -20.40 -35.31 1.17
C ALA A 86 -21.07 -34.65 -0.06
N ASP A 87 -20.55 -34.66 -1.29
CA ASP A 87 -19.29 -35.16 -1.86
C ASP A 87 -19.16 -34.64 -3.31
N ALA A 88 -17.95 -34.77 -3.87
CA ALA A 88 -17.61 -34.83 -5.30
C ALA A 88 -17.59 -33.53 -6.15
N ALA A 89 -16.39 -32.97 -6.33
CA ALA A 89 -15.60 -33.16 -7.57
C ALA A 89 -14.50 -32.08 -7.68
N ALA A 90 -13.35 -32.37 -7.08
CA ALA A 90 -12.13 -31.58 -7.25
C ALA A 90 -11.38 -32.02 -8.52
N PRO A 91 -10.78 -31.10 -9.30
CA PRO A 91 -9.51 -31.37 -9.94
C PRO A 91 -8.37 -31.18 -8.92
N ALA A 92 -7.43 -32.12 -8.96
CA ALA A 92 -6.31 -32.30 -8.05
C ALA A 92 -5.32 -31.11 -7.98
N PRO A 93 -4.55 -31.01 -6.88
CA PRO A 93 -3.66 -29.89 -6.60
C PRO A 93 -2.25 -30.10 -7.16
N ALA A 94 -1.56 -29.01 -7.46
CA ALA A 94 -0.11 -28.97 -7.66
C ALA A 94 0.44 -27.62 -7.16
N PRO A 95 1.67 -27.57 -6.65
CA PRO A 95 2.06 -28.16 -5.38
C PRO A 95 2.46 -27.09 -4.36
N ALA A 96 2.59 -27.54 -3.11
CA ALA A 96 3.06 -26.79 -1.95
C ALA A 96 4.37 -26.02 -2.22
N ALA A 97 4.32 -24.70 -2.03
CA ALA A 97 5.44 -23.86 -1.60
C ALA A 97 4.94 -22.43 -1.31
N ALA A 98 4.04 -22.25 -0.33
CA ALA A 98 3.73 -20.92 0.21
C ALA A 98 3.02 -20.99 1.57
N GLU A 99 3.43 -21.91 2.45
CA GLU A 99 2.99 -21.84 3.84
C GLU A 99 4.00 -20.98 4.61
N THR A 100 3.45 -19.99 5.33
CA THR A 100 4.11 -18.96 6.16
C THR A 100 4.80 -17.78 5.46
N PHE A 101 4.02 -16.90 4.82
CA PHE A 101 4.45 -15.50 4.66
C PHE A 101 3.37 -14.49 5.09
N ALA A 102 3.72 -13.75 6.15
CA ALA A 102 3.10 -12.54 6.73
C ALA A 102 1.85 -12.69 7.64
N VAL A 103 2.07 -13.13 8.89
CA VAL A 103 1.16 -12.82 10.03
C VAL A 103 1.30 -11.33 10.45
N HIS A 104 2.22 -10.57 9.86
CA HIS A 104 2.60 -9.23 10.35
C HIS A 104 2.49 -8.19 9.25
N ASP A 105 1.84 -7.07 9.57
CA ASP A 105 1.74 -5.91 8.70
C ASP A 105 3.08 -5.15 8.74
N PRO A 106 3.85 -5.08 7.65
CA PRO A 106 5.09 -4.31 7.63
C PRO A 106 4.86 -2.82 7.92
N ALA A 107 3.65 -2.28 7.74
CA ALA A 107 3.33 -0.92 8.14
C ALA A 107 3.30 -0.71 9.67
N ALA A 108 3.12 -1.78 10.46
CA ALA A 108 3.09 -1.75 11.93
C ALA A 108 4.49 -1.79 12.58
N TRP A 109 5.57 -1.82 11.78
CA TRP A 109 6.96 -2.02 12.23
C TRP A 109 7.44 -1.09 13.36
N LEU A 110 6.93 0.14 13.42
CA LEU A 110 7.24 1.10 14.50
C LEU A 110 6.58 0.70 15.82
N ALA A 111 5.30 0.31 15.78
CA ALA A 111 4.56 -0.15 16.95
C ALA A 111 5.15 -1.48 17.46
N ASP A 112 5.49 -2.37 16.54
CA ASP A 112 6.11 -3.66 16.84
C ASP A 112 7.57 -3.55 17.28
N ARG A 113 8.18 -2.37 17.14
CA ARG A 113 9.62 -2.16 17.34
C ARG A 113 10.48 -3.22 16.64
N ALA A 114 10.07 -3.63 15.44
CA ALA A 114 10.75 -4.62 14.61
C ALA A 114 11.06 -4.07 13.22
N CYS A 115 12.15 -4.50 12.59
CA CYS A 115 12.51 -4.11 11.24
C CYS A 115 11.37 -4.43 10.25
N PRO A 116 10.95 -3.48 9.38
CA PRO A 116 9.85 -3.71 8.43
C PRO A 116 10.17 -4.76 7.37
N PHE A 117 11.45 -5.09 7.16
CA PHE A 117 11.89 -6.07 6.16
C PHE A 117 12.15 -7.46 6.75
N CYS A 118 13.01 -7.57 7.78
CA CYS A 118 13.44 -8.86 8.33
C CYS A 118 13.01 -9.10 9.79
N ARG A 119 12.20 -8.20 10.37
CA ARG A 119 11.64 -8.32 11.73
C ARG A 119 12.63 -8.36 12.90
N GLN A 120 13.92 -8.10 12.67
CA GLN A 120 14.89 -7.94 13.76
C GLN A 120 14.50 -6.76 14.68
N PRO A 121 14.69 -6.87 16.01
CA PRO A 121 14.38 -5.80 16.95
C PRO A 121 15.10 -4.49 16.60
N LEU A 122 14.40 -3.36 16.73
CA LEU A 122 15.01 -2.05 16.52
C LEU A 122 15.96 -1.65 17.64
N PRO A 123 17.09 -1.01 17.33
CA PRO A 123 17.97 -0.42 18.34
C PRO A 123 17.22 0.66 19.14
N ALA A 124 17.71 0.94 20.35
CA ALA A 124 17.10 1.90 21.26
C ALA A 124 16.91 3.28 20.61
N ALA A 125 17.90 3.74 19.84
CA ALA A 125 17.87 4.98 19.07
C ALA A 125 18.04 4.70 17.56
N VAL A 126 17.29 5.43 16.74
CA VAL A 126 17.34 5.36 15.27
C VAL A 126 17.71 6.74 14.74
N ALA A 127 18.86 6.83 14.11
CA ALA A 127 19.36 8.01 13.41
C ALA A 127 19.20 7.87 11.89
N ALA A 128 19.56 8.90 11.13
CA ALA A 128 19.32 8.97 9.68
C ALA A 128 20.01 7.85 8.88
N GLN A 129 21.18 7.43 9.33
CA GLN A 129 22.02 6.40 8.74
C GLN A 129 21.87 5.03 9.42
N THR A 130 20.94 4.87 10.37
CA THR A 130 20.78 3.63 11.11
C THR A 130 20.21 2.54 10.19
N ARG A 131 20.90 1.40 10.15
CA ARG A 131 20.54 0.21 9.38
C ARG A 131 20.24 -0.96 10.29
N CYS A 132 19.43 -1.89 9.78
CA CYS A 132 19.08 -3.11 10.49
C CYS A 132 20.27 -4.06 10.58
N ALA A 133 20.55 -4.60 11.77
CA ALA A 133 21.67 -5.52 11.99
C ALA A 133 21.54 -6.86 11.24
N GLY A 134 20.32 -7.31 10.90
CA GLY A 134 20.11 -8.60 10.24
C GLY A 134 20.00 -8.55 8.72
N CYS A 135 19.54 -7.44 8.14
CA CYS A 135 19.29 -7.34 6.70
C CYS A 135 19.83 -6.07 6.07
N ASP A 136 20.50 -5.22 6.84
CA ASP A 136 21.07 -3.94 6.42
C ASP A 136 20.04 -2.92 5.88
N SER A 137 18.74 -3.18 6.05
CA SER A 137 17.70 -2.25 5.57
C SER A 137 17.76 -0.93 6.33
N PRO A 138 17.52 0.22 5.68
CA PRO A 138 17.43 1.51 6.37
C PRO A 138 16.25 1.51 7.35
N LEU A 139 16.51 1.98 8.57
CA LEU A 139 15.53 2.04 9.65
C LEU A 139 15.01 3.46 9.92
N LEU A 140 15.55 4.48 9.25
CA LEU A 140 15.02 5.83 9.38
C LEU A 140 13.59 5.87 8.84
N ARG A 141 12.65 6.18 9.75
CA ARG A 141 11.27 6.49 9.36
C ARG A 141 11.30 7.66 8.39
N ARG A 142 10.54 7.55 7.31
CA ARG A 142 10.31 8.69 6.42
C ARG A 142 9.99 9.94 7.26
N PRO A 143 10.80 11.01 7.21
CA PRO A 143 10.45 12.24 7.88
C PRO A 143 9.12 12.71 7.29
N ALA A 144 8.18 13.09 8.16
CA ALA A 144 6.96 13.76 7.75
C ALA A 144 7.32 15.19 7.31
N LEU A 145 8.10 15.34 6.24
CA LEU A 145 8.34 16.62 5.62
C LEU A 145 7.02 17.04 4.97
N GLU A 146 6.55 18.22 5.37
CA GLU A 146 5.46 18.97 4.74
C GLU A 146 5.52 18.85 3.22
N ARG A 147 4.33 18.87 2.60
CA ARG A 147 4.02 18.61 1.18
C ARG A 147 4.90 19.40 0.18
N GLY A 148 6.17 19.06 0.07
CA GLY A 148 7.07 19.48 -0.99
C GLY A 148 7.15 18.38 -2.01
N GLU A 149 6.31 18.44 -3.05
CA GLU A 149 6.43 17.62 -4.25
C GLU A 149 7.90 17.72 -4.75
N LEU A 150 8.73 16.69 -4.52
CA LEU A 150 10.12 16.67 -5.02
C LEU A 150 10.19 16.67 -6.56
N PHE A 151 9.07 16.39 -7.22
CA PHE A 151 8.87 16.66 -8.62
C PHE A 151 7.72 17.67 -8.73
N GLY A 152 8.10 18.94 -8.83
CA GLY A 152 7.15 20.03 -9.01
C GLY A 152 6.19 19.76 -10.18
N ARG A 153 4.99 20.31 -10.06
CA ARG A 153 3.99 20.41 -11.15
C ARG A 153 4.57 21.10 -12.38
N ARG A 154 5.35 20.37 -13.16
CA ARG A 154 5.58 20.60 -14.59
C ARG A 154 5.57 19.22 -15.22
N ARG A 155 4.71 19.08 -16.24
CA ARG A 155 4.63 17.97 -17.21
C ARG A 155 5.79 16.98 -17.06
N SER A 156 5.46 15.74 -16.69
CA SER A 156 6.34 14.57 -16.81
C SER A 156 7.28 14.76 -18.00
N PRO A 157 8.61 14.88 -17.79
CA PRO A 157 9.51 14.76 -18.91
C PRO A 157 9.26 13.35 -19.46
N ARG A 158 8.76 13.25 -20.69
CA ARG A 158 8.42 11.99 -21.35
C ARG A 158 9.64 11.06 -21.56
N ASN A 159 10.81 11.48 -21.07
CA ASN A 159 12.11 10.83 -21.19
C ASN A 159 12.83 10.67 -19.84
N ALA A 160 12.14 10.43 -18.72
CA ALA A 160 12.81 9.86 -17.56
C ALA A 160 13.17 8.41 -17.91
N ARG A 161 14.43 8.16 -18.32
CA ARG A 161 14.93 6.80 -18.57
C ARG A 161 14.58 5.93 -17.34
N PRO A 162 14.08 4.70 -17.52
CA PRO A 162 13.78 3.82 -16.41
C PRO A 162 15.02 3.70 -15.52
N ILE A 163 14.89 4.06 -14.24
CA ILE A 163 16.01 4.00 -13.31
C ILE A 163 16.16 2.52 -12.93
N GLY A 164 17.32 1.95 -13.24
CA GLY A 164 17.67 0.60 -12.78
C GLY A 164 17.70 0.57 -11.25
N ALA A 165 17.03 -0.42 -10.69
CA ALA A 165 16.95 -0.67 -9.25
C ALA A 165 17.20 -2.15 -8.98
N THR A 166 17.53 -2.43 -7.73
CA THR A 166 17.59 -3.79 -7.19
C THR A 166 16.47 -3.96 -6.18
N LEU A 167 15.69 -5.03 -6.35
CA LEU A 167 14.59 -5.43 -5.48
C LEU A 167 15.00 -6.65 -4.65
N ARG A 168 14.76 -6.58 -3.34
CA ARG A 168 14.78 -7.72 -2.43
C ARG A 168 13.40 -7.93 -1.84
N LEU A 169 12.96 -9.19 -1.79
CA LEU A 169 11.69 -9.59 -1.18
C LEU A 169 11.99 -10.49 0.03
N PRO A 170 11.27 -10.33 1.16
CA PRO A 170 11.35 -11.26 2.26
C PRO A 170 10.98 -12.67 1.80
N GLY A 171 11.78 -13.66 2.17
CA GLY A 171 11.51 -15.06 1.84
C GLY A 171 11.95 -15.51 0.44
N LEU A 172 12.28 -14.58 -0.45
CA LEU A 172 12.83 -14.90 -1.77
C LEU A 172 14.33 -14.55 -1.77
N PRO A 173 15.23 -15.54 -1.88
CA PRO A 173 16.65 -15.28 -1.89
C PRO A 173 17.07 -14.55 -3.17
N GLY A 174 18.04 -13.65 -3.03
CA GLY A 174 18.68 -12.99 -4.16
C GLY A 174 18.14 -11.61 -4.51
N ASP A 175 18.89 -10.97 -5.40
CA ASP A 175 18.70 -9.60 -5.86
C ASP A 175 18.04 -9.61 -7.23
N HIS A 176 16.90 -8.95 -7.35
CA HIS A 176 16.14 -8.92 -8.59
C HIS A 176 16.37 -7.58 -9.28
N ALA A 177 16.90 -7.61 -10.50
CA ALA A 177 17.02 -6.41 -11.31
C ALA A 177 15.62 -5.92 -11.72
N VAL A 178 15.29 -4.69 -11.35
CA VAL A 178 13.99 -4.07 -11.59
C VAL A 178 14.16 -2.70 -12.22
N ARG A 179 13.07 -2.18 -12.79
CA ARG A 179 13.07 -0.84 -13.39
C ARG A 179 12.02 0.01 -12.73
N LEU A 180 12.44 1.09 -12.08
CA LEU A 180 11.53 2.11 -11.56
C LEU A 180 10.89 2.86 -12.74
N ARG A 181 9.55 2.93 -12.72
CA ARG A 181 8.76 3.70 -13.69
C ARG A 181 8.44 5.09 -13.16
N ASP A 182 8.11 5.19 -11.88
CA ASP A 182 7.87 6.45 -11.19
C ASP A 182 8.45 6.41 -9.76
N LEU A 183 8.75 7.59 -9.23
CA LEU A 183 9.19 7.77 -7.84
C LEU A 183 8.55 9.04 -7.29
N SER A 184 7.97 8.92 -6.12
CA SER A 184 7.44 10.03 -5.34
C SER A 184 7.90 9.93 -3.88
N LEU A 185 7.60 10.94 -3.08
CA LEU A 185 7.84 10.91 -1.63
C LEU A 185 6.98 9.89 -0.87
N GLY A 186 5.85 9.46 -1.45
CA GLY A 186 4.92 8.51 -0.83
C GLY A 186 5.17 7.06 -1.24
N GLY A 187 5.86 6.84 -2.35
CA GLY A 187 5.92 5.54 -2.97
C GLY A 187 6.45 5.59 -4.39
N PHE A 188 6.41 4.44 -5.05
CA PHE A 188 6.92 4.26 -6.39
C PHE A 188 6.17 3.14 -7.11
N SER A 189 6.33 3.09 -8.43
CA SER A 189 6.01 1.92 -9.23
C SER A 189 7.26 1.40 -9.94
N LEU A 190 7.38 0.08 -10.00
CA LEU A 190 8.48 -0.60 -10.66
C LEU A 190 8.01 -1.83 -11.42
N VAL A 191 8.75 -2.22 -12.45
CA VAL A 191 8.55 -3.48 -13.16
C VAL A 191 9.55 -4.50 -12.61
N SER A 192 9.02 -5.62 -12.12
CA SER A 192 9.75 -6.73 -11.54
C SER A 192 9.57 -8.00 -12.38
N PRO A 193 10.62 -8.82 -12.58
CA PRO A 193 10.47 -10.13 -13.22
C PRO A 193 9.71 -11.12 -12.33
N VAL A 194 9.72 -10.91 -11.01
CA VAL A 194 9.07 -11.76 -10.01
C VAL A 194 7.85 -11.05 -9.39
N PRO A 195 6.76 -11.77 -9.09
CA PRO A 195 5.64 -11.21 -8.36
C PRO A 195 6.04 -10.93 -6.90
N ALA A 196 5.35 -9.99 -6.26
CA ALA A 196 5.45 -9.75 -4.83
C ALA A 196 4.06 -9.86 -4.17
N PRO A 197 3.97 -10.40 -2.94
CA PRO A 197 2.71 -10.51 -2.22
C PRO A 197 2.20 -9.12 -1.82
N VAL A 198 0.93 -8.84 -2.08
CA VAL A 198 0.28 -7.59 -1.63
C VAL A 198 0.27 -7.56 -0.09
N ARG A 199 0.56 -6.40 0.47
CA ARG A 199 0.88 -6.16 1.89
C ARG A 199 2.19 -6.77 2.38
N GLY A 200 2.98 -7.39 1.51
CA GLY A 200 4.34 -7.81 1.82
C GLY A 200 5.31 -6.62 1.87
N ALA A 201 6.43 -6.78 2.58
CA ALA A 201 7.53 -5.83 2.50
C ALA A 201 8.35 -6.06 1.23
N MET A 202 8.99 -5.01 0.74
CA MET A 202 10.02 -5.09 -0.28
C MET A 202 11.10 -4.04 0.00
N ARG A 203 12.36 -4.36 -0.26
CA ARG A 203 13.46 -3.38 -0.22
C ARG A 203 13.85 -3.03 -1.64
N VAL A 204 13.95 -1.74 -1.92
CA VAL A 204 14.37 -1.21 -3.22
C VAL A 204 15.62 -0.37 -3.04
N MET A 205 16.65 -0.71 -3.80
CA MET A 205 17.96 -0.07 -3.75
C MET A 205 18.26 0.49 -5.13
N THR A 206 18.64 1.76 -5.18
CA THR A 206 19.09 2.46 -6.39
C THR A 206 20.43 3.11 -6.13
N SER A 207 21.01 3.73 -7.15
CA SER A 207 22.18 4.59 -6.97
C SER A 207 21.90 5.89 -6.19
N GLY A 208 20.62 6.28 -6.03
CA GLY A 208 20.22 7.53 -5.38
C GLY A 208 19.56 7.36 -4.01
N PHE A 209 18.93 6.21 -3.74
CA PHE A 209 18.24 5.93 -2.48
C PHE A 209 18.17 4.43 -2.18
N ASP A 210 17.95 4.11 -0.91
CA ASP A 210 17.64 2.79 -0.38
C ASP A 210 16.41 2.92 0.53
N GLY A 211 15.44 2.02 0.40
CA GLY A 211 14.21 2.11 1.16
C GLY A 211 13.45 0.79 1.25
N VAL A 212 12.70 0.64 2.35
CA VAL A 212 11.73 -0.45 2.52
C VAL A 212 10.34 0.08 2.26
N ALA A 213 9.56 -0.64 1.48
CA ALA A 213 8.19 -0.32 1.13
C ALA A 213 7.25 -1.49 1.42
N VAL A 214 5.97 -1.20 1.59
CA VAL A 214 4.90 -2.21 1.55
C VAL A 214 4.33 -2.28 0.14
N VAL A 215 4.12 -3.48 -0.37
CA VAL A 215 3.45 -3.72 -1.65
C VAL A 215 1.97 -3.36 -1.51
N VAL A 216 1.51 -2.30 -2.16
CA VAL A 216 0.09 -1.92 -2.18
C VAL A 216 -0.65 -2.44 -3.41
N GLY A 217 0.09 -2.89 -4.43
CA GLY A 217 -0.48 -3.49 -5.62
C GLY A 217 0.54 -4.30 -6.42
N CYS A 218 0.07 -5.37 -7.05
CA CYS A 218 0.86 -6.25 -7.91
C CYS A 218 0.00 -6.62 -9.11
N GLN A 219 0.42 -6.24 -10.32
CA GLN A 219 -0.34 -6.45 -11.55
C GLN A 219 0.55 -7.12 -12.60
N ARG A 220 0.06 -8.16 -13.26
CA ARG A 220 0.77 -8.80 -14.38
C ARG A 220 0.79 -7.85 -15.59
N GLN A 221 1.94 -7.73 -16.24
CA GLN A 221 2.15 -7.03 -17.50
C GLN A 221 2.79 -7.97 -18.53
N ALA A 222 2.88 -7.53 -19.79
CA ALA A 222 3.50 -8.30 -20.88
C ALA A 222 4.94 -8.74 -20.53
N ASP A 223 5.72 -7.85 -19.92
CA ASP A 223 7.16 -8.07 -19.66
C ASP A 223 7.48 -8.30 -18.16
N GLY A 224 6.50 -8.68 -17.35
CA GLY A 224 6.71 -8.98 -15.92
C GLY A 224 5.55 -8.56 -15.02
N TRP A 225 5.88 -8.01 -13.85
CA TRP A 225 4.93 -7.59 -12.82
C TRP A 225 5.13 -6.12 -12.48
N LEU A 226 4.08 -5.30 -12.65
CA LEU A 226 4.05 -3.94 -12.14
C LEU A 226 3.74 -3.99 -10.65
N LEU A 227 4.71 -3.58 -9.83
CA LEU A 227 4.58 -3.47 -8.39
C LEU A 227 4.41 -2.00 -8.01
N HIS A 228 3.43 -1.74 -7.15
CA HIS A 228 3.23 -0.44 -6.50
C HIS A 228 3.65 -0.56 -5.04
N GLY A 229 4.57 0.29 -4.61
CA GLY A 229 5.11 0.33 -3.25
C GLY A 229 4.79 1.63 -2.54
N GLU A 230 4.36 1.54 -1.28
CA GLU A 230 4.30 2.67 -0.36
C GLU A 230 5.53 2.64 0.56
N LEU A 231 6.33 3.71 0.56
CA LEU A 231 7.61 3.77 1.28
C LEU A 231 7.39 3.87 2.80
N LEU A 232 7.98 2.94 3.55
CA LEU A 232 7.99 2.91 5.01
C LEU A 232 9.26 3.56 5.58
N THR A 233 10.40 3.26 4.95
CA THR A 233 11.71 3.84 5.28
C THR A 233 12.37 4.36 4.00
N LEU A 234 13.21 5.40 4.15
CA LEU A 234 13.93 5.99 3.03
C LEU A 234 15.25 6.58 3.51
N GLN A 235 16.35 6.16 2.90
CA GLN A 235 17.67 6.75 3.05
C GLN A 235 18.16 7.22 1.68
N LEU A 236 18.45 8.52 1.55
CA LEU A 236 19.04 9.08 0.34
C LEU A 236 20.55 8.81 0.36
N LEU A 237 21.08 8.22 -0.72
CA LEU A 237 22.48 7.80 -0.84
C LEU A 237 23.35 8.85 -1.55
N ARG A 238 22.75 9.81 -2.27
CA ARG A 238 23.44 10.94 -2.89
C ARG A 238 22.72 12.25 -2.55
N SER A 239 23.49 13.25 -2.10
CA SER A 239 23.05 14.64 -1.96
C SER A 239 23.27 15.46 -3.24
N GLN A 240 24.00 14.94 -4.24
CA GLN A 240 24.33 15.66 -5.47
C GLN A 240 23.42 15.29 -6.63
N GLY A 241 22.37 16.09 -6.77
CA GLY A 241 21.47 16.13 -7.91
C GLY A 241 20.44 17.24 -7.68
N VAL A 242 20.88 18.50 -7.80
CA VAL A 242 20.07 19.74 -7.73
C VAL A 242 18.91 19.66 -6.72
N PHE A 243 19.24 19.57 -5.44
CA PHE A 243 18.25 19.80 -4.38
C PHE A 243 18.33 21.27 -3.94
N VAL A 244 17.17 21.89 -3.95
CA VAL A 244 16.90 23.33 -3.77
C VAL A 244 17.49 23.86 -2.45
N SER A 245 18.07 25.05 -2.54
CA SER A 245 18.57 25.87 -1.44
C SER A 245 17.51 26.07 -0.35
N ALA A 246 17.85 25.68 0.88
CA ALA A 246 17.24 26.26 2.06
C ALA A 246 17.83 27.66 2.24
N LYS A 247 16.99 28.70 2.11
CA LYS A 247 17.34 30.02 2.63
C LYS A 247 17.06 30.03 4.13
N ALA A 248 18.02 30.62 4.84
CA ALA A 248 18.09 30.85 6.27
C ALA A 248 16.90 31.66 6.81
#